data_AF-A0AAD5XAZ6-F1
#
_entry.id   AF-A0AAD5XAZ6-F1
#
_cell.length_a   1.000
_cell.length_b   1.000
_cell.length_c   1.000
_cell.angle_alpha   90.00
_cell.angle_beta   90.00
_cell.angle_gamma   90.00
#
_symmetry.space_group_name_H-M   'P 1'
#
loop_
_entity.id
_entity.type
_entity.pdbx_description
1 polymer ?
#
loop_
_entity_poly.entity_id
_entity_poly.type
_entity_poly.pdbx_seq_one_letter_code
_entity_poly.pdbx_strand_id
1 'polypeptide(L)'
;MRNLALFGVSGATYFGQIYLVTPLIHFLLLTHTRLSNTTIAVIGVILMSGYPFAVLCDDPFLQQVGAFASMILFVLRALEIATFPRNVTSGWSLINYTEFLASSDNADLRFRRQIAENKLELERQEKKLPPLPKKKNGPFIATPSQRGLLFYAQFWTRMGATLLFYAFAKAYFELYPYEVRYGFISPLDTKGLTDVALVGGMVYCILELSNDFLLFFFRRDYGFVWC
;
A
#
# COMPACT_ATOMS: atom_id res chain seq x y z
N MET A 1 -21.02 5.15 -38.24
CA MET A 1 -20.01 5.31 -37.16
C MET A 1 -19.16 4.06 -37.16
N ARG A 2 -17.92 4.13 -37.66
CA ARG A 2 -16.98 3.01 -37.60
C ARG A 2 -16.59 2.85 -36.13
N ASN A 3 -16.86 1.68 -35.55
CA ASN A 3 -16.26 1.29 -34.28
C ASN A 3 -14.75 1.43 -34.46
N LEU A 4 -14.17 2.44 -33.83
CA LEU A 4 -12.74 2.44 -33.54
C LEU A 4 -12.54 1.18 -32.71
N ALA A 5 -12.05 0.12 -33.36
CA ALA A 5 -11.52 -1.04 -32.68
C ALA A 5 -10.34 -0.52 -31.87
N LEU A 6 -10.61 -0.10 -30.64
CA LEU A 6 -9.58 0.12 -29.65
C LEU A 6 -9.01 -1.26 -29.41
N PHE A 7 -7.87 -1.54 -30.04
CA PHE A 7 -7.13 -2.76 -29.79
C PHE A 7 -6.81 -2.78 -28.30
N GLY A 8 -7.42 -3.73 -27.58
CA GLY A 8 -7.04 -3.99 -26.21
C GLY A 8 -5.57 -4.41 -26.17
N VAL A 9 -4.91 -4.11 -25.06
CA VAL A 9 -3.55 -4.57 -24.84
C VAL A 9 -3.59 -5.87 -24.05
N SER A 10 -2.59 -6.72 -24.28
CA SER A 10 -2.37 -7.92 -23.47
C SER A 10 -2.26 -7.56 -21.98
N GLY A 11 -2.64 -8.49 -21.10
CA GLY A 11 -2.51 -8.29 -19.65
C GLY A 11 -1.10 -7.87 -19.24
N ALA A 12 -0.05 -8.50 -19.78
CA ALA A 12 1.33 -8.16 -19.47
C ALA A 12 1.68 -6.70 -19.83
N THR A 13 1.23 -6.23 -20.99
CA THR A 13 1.41 -4.85 -21.42
C THR A 13 0.63 -3.89 -20.51
N TYR A 14 -0.61 -4.22 -20.16
CA TYR A 14 -1.44 -3.45 -19.24
C TYR A 14 -0.76 -3.27 -17.87
N PHE A 15 -0.33 -4.36 -17.25
CA PHE A 15 0.40 -4.33 -15.98
C PHE A 15 1.72 -3.57 -16.09
N GLY A 16 2.48 -3.73 -17.18
CA GLY A 16 3.69 -2.93 -17.41
C GLY A 16 3.41 -1.42 -17.42
N GLN A 17 2.36 -0.99 -18.11
CA GLN A 17 2.01 0.43 -18.17
C GLN A 17 1.54 0.98 -16.80
N ILE A 18 0.79 0.21 -16.02
CA ILE A 18 0.29 0.65 -14.72
C ILE A 18 1.40 0.61 -13.66
N TYR A 19 2.18 -0.46 -13.58
CA TYR A 19 3.10 -0.66 -12.45
C TYR A 19 4.53 -0.18 -12.70
N LEU A 20 4.88 0.13 -13.96
CA LEU A 20 6.18 0.70 -14.30
C LEU A 20 6.04 2.14 -14.80
N VAL A 21 5.24 2.36 -15.85
CA VAL A 21 5.20 3.66 -16.54
C VAL A 21 4.55 4.73 -15.64
N THR A 22 3.42 4.42 -15.01
CA THR A 22 2.71 5.37 -14.15
C THR A 22 3.56 5.83 -12.95
N PRO A 23 4.17 4.92 -12.15
CA PRO A 23 5.11 5.29 -11.10
C PRO A 23 6.31 6.09 -11.60
N LEU A 24 6.83 5.77 -12.79
CA LEU A 24 7.97 6.48 -13.38
C LEU A 24 7.61 7.92 -13.77
N ILE A 25 6.44 8.14 -14.37
CA ILE A 25 5.94 9.50 -14.65
C ILE A 25 5.80 10.28 -13.35
N HIS A 26 5.20 9.68 -12.31
CA HIS A 26 5.06 10.32 -11.01
C HIS A 26 6.43 10.63 -10.36
N PHE A 27 7.42 9.76 -10.51
CA PHE A 27 8.80 10.02 -10.09
C PHE A 27 9.41 11.24 -10.82
N LEU A 28 9.23 11.32 -12.15
CA LEU A 28 9.70 12.47 -12.93
C LEU A 28 9.01 13.79 -12.53
N LEU A 29 7.74 13.74 -12.13
CA LEU A 29 7.06 14.90 -11.56
C LEU A 29 7.67 15.31 -10.21
N LEU A 30 8.04 14.33 -9.38
CA LEU A 30 8.67 14.57 -8.08
C LEU A 30 10.06 15.19 -8.20
N THR A 31 10.84 14.89 -9.24
CA THR A 31 12.15 15.52 -9.45
C THR A 31 12.06 16.95 -9.96
N HIS A 32 10.88 17.40 -10.42
CA HIS A 32 10.68 18.74 -10.94
C HIS A 32 10.59 19.79 -9.82
N THR A 33 11.60 20.67 -9.70
CA THR A 33 11.74 21.62 -8.58
C THR A 33 10.69 22.74 -8.57
N ARG A 34 10.08 23.04 -9.71
CA ARG A 34 9.10 24.14 -9.85
C ARG A 34 7.67 23.75 -9.51
N LEU A 35 7.36 22.46 -9.39
CA LEU A 35 6.00 21.99 -9.13
C LEU A 35 5.74 21.91 -7.61
N SER A 36 4.56 22.36 -7.20
CA SER A 36 4.09 22.26 -5.81
C SER A 36 3.71 20.82 -5.46
N ASN A 37 3.78 20.46 -4.17
CA ASN A 37 3.32 19.15 -3.69
C ASN A 37 1.88 18.86 -4.08
N THR A 38 0.98 19.85 -3.94
CA THR A 38 -0.43 19.71 -4.30
C THR A 38 -0.61 19.42 -5.78
N THR A 39 0.13 20.10 -6.66
CA THR A 39 0.07 19.85 -8.10
C THR A 39 0.52 18.43 -8.44
N ILE A 40 1.63 17.97 -7.84
CA ILE A 40 2.15 16.62 -8.06
C ILE A 40 1.17 15.58 -7.54
N ALA A 41 0.58 15.78 -6.36
CA ALA A 41 -0.44 14.91 -5.80
C ALA A 41 -1.66 14.80 -6.73
N VAL A 42 -2.20 15.93 -7.19
CA VAL A 42 -3.38 15.94 -8.07
C VAL A 42 -3.08 15.22 -9.38
N ILE A 43 -1.95 15.51 -10.03
CA ILE A 43 -1.56 14.82 -11.26
C ILE A 43 -1.32 13.33 -11.00
N GLY A 44 -0.64 12.98 -9.90
CA GLY A 44 -0.38 11.61 -9.49
C GLY A 44 -1.67 10.83 -9.26
N VAL A 45 -2.63 11.40 -8.53
CA VAL A 45 -3.95 10.81 -8.30
C VAL A 45 -4.68 10.60 -9.63
N ILE A 46 -4.78 11.63 -10.48
CA ILE A 46 -5.45 11.53 -11.79
C ILE A 46 -4.79 10.45 -12.65
N LEU A 47 -3.46 10.40 -12.67
CA LEU A 47 -2.71 9.41 -13.42
C LEU A 47 -2.98 8.00 -12.86
N MET A 48 -2.82 7.79 -11.56
CA MET A 48 -2.92 6.46 -10.93
C MET A 48 -4.35 5.94 -10.83
N SER A 49 -5.36 6.82 -10.77
CA SER A 49 -6.77 6.44 -10.75
C SER A 49 -7.40 6.40 -12.14
N GLY A 50 -7.01 7.31 -13.03
CA GLY A 50 -7.63 7.46 -14.36
C GLY A 50 -6.95 6.64 -15.45
N TYR A 51 -5.62 6.54 -15.43
CA TYR A 51 -4.87 5.84 -16.47
C TYR A 51 -5.22 4.35 -16.62
N PRO A 52 -5.46 3.58 -15.53
CA PRO A 52 -5.92 2.19 -15.64
C PRO A 52 -7.24 2.01 -16.40
N PHE A 53 -8.11 3.04 -16.44
CA PHE A 53 -9.35 2.99 -17.22
C PHE A 53 -9.18 3.50 -18.65
N ALA A 54 -8.15 4.30 -18.90
CA ALA A 54 -7.83 4.79 -20.25
C ALA A 54 -7.16 3.70 -21.11
N VAL A 55 -6.46 2.75 -20.48
CA VAL A 55 -5.83 1.62 -21.15
C VAL A 55 -6.78 0.42 -21.10
N LEU A 56 -7.33 0.03 -22.25
CA LEU A 56 -8.19 -1.15 -22.32
C LEU A 56 -7.36 -2.43 -22.30
N CYS A 57 -7.70 -3.36 -21.41
CA CYS A 57 -7.12 -4.71 -21.42
C CYS A 57 -8.08 -5.67 -22.13
N ASP A 58 -7.53 -6.63 -22.88
CA ASP A 58 -8.34 -7.68 -23.52
C ASP A 58 -9.14 -8.50 -22.49
N ASP A 59 -8.60 -8.62 -21.26
CA ASP A 59 -9.26 -9.30 -20.15
C ASP A 59 -9.86 -8.27 -19.16
N PRO A 60 -11.20 -8.18 -19.07
CA PRO A 60 -11.86 -7.22 -18.19
C PRO A 60 -11.63 -7.51 -16.71
N PHE A 61 -11.37 -8.76 -16.32
CA PHE A 61 -11.03 -9.11 -14.95
C PHE A 61 -9.65 -8.56 -14.57
N LEU A 62 -8.64 -8.78 -15.43
CA LEU A 62 -7.30 -8.21 -15.22
C LEU A 62 -7.33 -6.68 -15.20
N GLN A 63 -8.18 -6.05 -16.02
CA GLN A 63 -8.38 -4.61 -16.00
C GLN A 63 -8.86 -4.13 -14.63
N GLN A 64 -9.94 -4.73 -14.11
CA GLN A 64 -10.51 -4.36 -12.81
C GLN A 64 -9.51 -4.58 -11.66
N VAL A 65 -8.82 -5.73 -11.65
CA VAL A 65 -7.80 -6.04 -10.64
C VAL A 65 -6.66 -5.02 -10.70
N GLY A 66 -6.14 -4.72 -11.89
CA GLY A 66 -5.06 -3.75 -12.05
C GLY A 66 -5.47 -2.32 -11.67
N ALA A 67 -6.69 -1.91 -12.00
CA ALA A 67 -7.22 -0.59 -11.63
C ALA A 67 -7.42 -0.47 -10.11
N PHE A 68 -8.01 -1.48 -9.48
CA PHE A 68 -8.23 -1.51 -8.03
C PHE A 68 -6.90 -1.49 -7.27
N ALA A 69 -5.96 -2.35 -7.65
CA ALA A 69 -4.64 -2.38 -7.02
C ALA A 69 -3.83 -1.10 -7.27
N SER A 70 -3.96 -0.46 -8.45
CA SER A 70 -3.37 0.87 -8.70
C SER A 70 -3.94 1.95 -7.78
N MET A 71 -5.26 1.96 -7.59
CA MET A 71 -5.92 2.90 -6.68
C MET A 71 -5.46 2.72 -5.23
N ILE A 72 -5.38 1.49 -4.73
CA ILE A 72 -4.95 1.26 -3.35
C ILE A 72 -3.46 1.54 -3.19
N LEU A 73 -2.62 0.96 -4.04
CA LEU A 73 -1.16 1.00 -3.84
C LEU A 73 -0.56 2.34 -4.22
N PHE A 74 -0.96 2.95 -5.33
CA PHE A 74 -0.26 4.12 -5.84
C PHE A 74 -0.92 5.43 -5.44
N VAL A 75 -2.26 5.53 -5.40
CA VAL A 75 -2.92 6.78 -5.00
C VAL A 75 -2.62 7.12 -3.54
N LEU A 76 -2.73 6.13 -2.63
CA LEU A 76 -2.37 6.34 -1.22
C LEU A 76 -0.91 6.79 -1.08
N ARG A 77 0.01 6.19 -1.86
CA ARG A 77 1.43 6.57 -1.84
C ARG A 77 1.68 7.97 -2.41
N ALA A 78 1.00 8.36 -3.48
CA ALA A 78 1.12 9.71 -4.04
C ALA A 78 0.65 10.78 -3.04
N LEU A 79 -0.47 10.52 -2.36
CA LEU A 79 -0.99 11.39 -1.30
C LEU A 79 -0.04 11.46 -0.11
N GLU A 80 0.50 10.33 0.33
CA GLU A 80 1.49 10.26 1.41
C GLU A 80 2.77 11.05 1.07
N ILE A 81 3.31 10.87 -0.15
CA ILE A 81 4.49 11.59 -0.61
C ILE A 81 4.28 13.11 -0.55
N ALA A 82 3.09 13.57 -0.92
CA ALA A 82 2.77 14.99 -0.94
C ALA A 82 2.72 15.64 0.46
N THR A 83 2.67 14.85 1.53
CA THR A 83 2.77 15.36 2.91
C THR A 83 4.21 15.72 3.29
N PHE A 84 5.22 15.20 2.58
CA PHE A 84 6.62 15.52 2.86
C PHE A 84 7.04 16.84 2.20
N PRO A 85 7.94 17.62 2.84
CA PRO A 85 8.50 18.82 2.23
C PRO A 85 9.15 18.56 0.86
N ARG A 86 9.02 19.50 -0.08
CA ARG A 86 9.57 19.36 -1.45
C ARG A 86 11.08 19.16 -1.47
N ASN A 87 11.82 19.84 -0.59
CA ASN A 87 13.27 19.70 -0.47
C ASN A 87 13.72 18.29 -0.04
N VAL A 88 12.82 17.48 0.53
CA VAL A 88 13.05 16.06 0.82
C VAL A 88 12.76 15.23 -0.42
N THR A 89 11.55 15.35 -0.97
CA THR A 89 11.06 14.48 -2.04
C THR A 89 11.75 14.71 -3.39
N SER A 90 12.17 15.95 -3.70
CA SER A 90 12.85 16.26 -4.95
C SER A 90 14.27 15.70 -5.04
N GLY A 91 14.87 15.34 -3.90
CA GLY A 91 16.21 14.75 -3.82
C GLY A 91 16.22 13.22 -3.85
N TRP A 92 15.06 12.58 -3.96
CA TRP A 92 14.99 11.12 -3.97
C TRP A 92 15.57 10.54 -5.25
N SER A 93 16.42 9.52 -5.11
CA SER A 93 16.79 8.64 -6.20
C SER A 93 15.60 7.76 -6.59
N LEU A 94 15.64 7.18 -7.80
CA LEU A 94 14.62 6.22 -8.23
C LEU A 94 14.52 5.04 -7.24
N ILE A 95 15.64 4.61 -6.65
CA ILE A 95 15.68 3.54 -5.65
C ILE A 95 14.96 3.94 -4.37
N ASN A 96 15.20 5.15 -3.84
CA ASN A 96 14.49 5.63 -2.65
C ASN A 96 12.98 5.78 -2.90
N TYR A 97 12.62 6.18 -4.12
CA TYR A 97 11.23 6.28 -4.53
C TYR A 97 10.55 4.91 -4.63
N THR A 98 11.19 3.92 -5.25
CA THR A 98 10.62 2.56 -5.34
C THR A 98 10.55 1.87 -3.98
N GLU A 99 11.57 2.05 -3.13
CA GLU A 99 11.54 1.58 -1.74
C GLU A 99 10.37 2.22 -0.97
N PHE A 100 10.14 3.52 -1.17
CA PHE A 100 9.02 4.23 -0.56
C PHE A 100 7.67 3.71 -1.04
N LEU A 101 7.49 3.53 -2.36
CA LEU A 101 6.25 2.98 -2.90
C LEU A 101 5.93 1.61 -2.30
N ALA A 102 6.93 0.76 -2.14
CA ALA A 102 6.76 -0.57 -1.57
C ALA A 102 6.47 -0.53 -0.06
N SER A 103 7.09 0.37 0.71
CA SER A 103 7.18 0.24 2.16
C SER A 103 6.71 1.43 3.00
N SER A 104 6.28 2.55 2.41
CA SER A 104 5.99 3.81 3.14
C SER A 104 7.23 4.47 3.77
N ASP A 105 8.42 3.93 3.55
CA ASP A 105 9.66 4.41 4.16
C ASP A 105 10.82 4.26 3.16
N ASN A 106 11.89 5.00 3.37
CA ASN A 106 13.12 4.84 2.58
C ASN A 106 14.36 5.25 3.36
N ALA A 107 15.54 4.99 2.80
CA ALA A 107 16.80 5.31 3.47
C ALA A 107 16.93 6.78 3.89
N ASP A 108 16.50 7.73 3.04
CA ASP A 108 16.57 9.17 3.32
C ASP A 108 15.64 9.57 4.47
N LEU A 109 14.41 9.06 4.49
CA LEU A 109 13.45 9.31 5.56
C LEU A 109 13.92 8.72 6.90
N ARG A 110 14.48 7.50 6.90
CA ARG A 110 15.07 6.90 8.09
C ARG A 110 16.23 7.73 8.64
N PHE A 111 17.13 8.17 7.77
CA PHE A 111 18.26 9.02 8.15
C PHE A 111 17.81 10.36 8.75
N ARG A 112 16.84 11.03 8.13
CA ARG A 112 16.28 12.29 8.65
C ARG A 112 15.56 12.11 9.98
N ARG A 113 14.82 11.02 10.13
CA ARG A 113 14.15 10.66 11.39
C ARG A 113 15.19 10.47 12.50
N GLN A 114 16.27 9.76 12.23
CA GLN A 114 17.36 9.55 13.19
C GLN A 114 18.06 10.88 13.57
N ILE A 115 18.30 11.78 12.61
CA ILE A 115 18.85 13.11 12.91
C ILE A 115 17.90 13.91 13.80
N ALA A 116 16.60 13.91 13.49
CA ALA A 116 15.61 14.63 14.27
C ALA A 116 15.49 14.07 15.70
N GLU A 117 15.53 12.73 15.86
CA GLU A 117 15.55 12.05 17.15
C GLU A 117 16.82 12.42 17.95
N ASN A 118 18.01 12.34 17.35
CA ASN A 118 19.26 12.70 18.01
C ASN A 118 19.29 14.18 18.45
N LYS A 119 18.80 15.10 17.60
CA LYS A 119 18.70 16.54 17.96
C LYS A 119 17.76 16.75 19.14
N LEU A 120 16.60 16.08 19.12
CA LEU A 120 15.63 16.16 20.20
C LEU A 120 16.18 15.57 21.51
N GLU A 121 16.95 14.49 21.44
CA GLU A 121 17.63 13.91 22.60
C GLU A 121 18.68 14.87 23.18
N LEU A 122 19.50 15.50 22.34
CA LEU A 122 20.48 16.51 22.78
C LEU A 122 19.80 17.71 23.46
N GLU A 123 18.76 18.29 22.84
CA GLU A 123 18.01 19.40 23.44
C GLU A 123 17.38 19.04 24.80
N ARG A 124 16.93 17.79 24.96
CA ARG A 124 16.38 17.31 26.23
C ARG A 124 17.46 17.12 27.28
N GLN A 125 18.64 16.62 26.89
CA GLN A 125 19.78 16.52 27.80
C GLN A 125 20.22 17.91 28.29
N GLU A 126 20.30 18.90 27.40
CA GLU A 126 20.59 20.30 27.76
C GLU A 126 19.54 20.87 28.72
N LYS A 127 18.26 20.58 28.49
CA LYS A 127 17.14 21.00 29.35
C LYS A 127 16.96 20.13 30.62
N LYS A 128 17.83 19.14 30.86
CA LYS A 128 17.72 18.16 31.95
C LYS A 128 16.35 17.46 32.03
N LEU A 129 15.71 17.26 30.88
CA LEU A 129 14.43 16.58 30.78
C LEU A 129 14.64 15.05 30.79
N PRO A 130 13.67 14.27 31.32
CA PRO A 130 13.76 12.82 31.27
C PRO A 130 13.82 12.32 29.81
N PRO A 131 14.49 11.17 29.57
CA PRO A 131 14.62 10.60 28.23
C PRO A 131 13.23 10.32 27.64
N LEU A 132 13.13 10.41 26.32
CA LEU A 132 11.88 10.07 25.64
C LEU A 132 11.55 8.60 25.90
N PRO A 133 10.28 8.26 26.20
CA PRO A 133 9.88 6.87 26.24
C PRO A 133 10.16 6.27 24.85
N LYS A 134 10.97 5.22 24.80
CA LYS A 134 11.25 4.50 23.54
C LYS A 134 9.91 4.16 22.90
N LYS A 135 9.66 4.68 21.68
CA LYS A 135 8.42 4.41 20.94
C LYS A 135 8.28 2.90 20.76
N LYS A 136 7.43 2.28 21.57
CA LYS A 136 7.08 0.85 21.46
C LYS A 136 6.13 0.57 20.29
N ASN A 137 5.57 1.61 19.65
CA ASN A 137 4.51 1.50 18.66
C ASN A 137 5.00 1.56 17.20
N GLY A 138 6.28 1.25 16.95
CA GLY A 138 6.72 0.95 15.59
C GLY A 138 6.15 -0.40 15.12
N PRO A 139 6.16 -0.70 13.81
CA PRO A 139 5.85 -2.06 13.35
C PRO A 139 6.74 -3.03 14.12
N PHE A 140 6.12 -4.02 14.78
CA PHE A 140 6.85 -4.98 15.59
C PHE A 140 7.73 -5.84 14.68
N ILE A 141 9.01 -5.51 14.60
CA ILE A 141 10.01 -6.33 13.91
C ILE A 141 10.54 -7.32 14.93
N ALA A 142 9.99 -8.54 14.90
CA ALA A 142 10.45 -9.63 15.76
C ALA A 142 11.93 -9.93 15.48
N THR A 143 12.80 -9.72 16.47
CA THR A 143 14.19 -10.17 16.40
C THR A 143 14.25 -11.70 16.39
N PRO A 144 15.30 -12.32 15.83
CA PRO A 144 15.41 -13.79 15.80
C PRO A 144 15.21 -14.45 17.17
N SER A 145 15.73 -13.83 18.23
CA SER A 145 15.57 -14.29 19.62
C SER A 145 14.14 -14.23 20.17
N GLN A 146 13.26 -13.42 19.57
CA GLN A 146 11.86 -13.30 19.97
C GLN A 146 10.95 -14.31 19.25
N ARG A 147 11.48 -15.07 18.28
CA ARG A 147 10.74 -16.08 17.50
C ARG A 147 10.63 -17.41 18.25
N GLY A 148 10.17 -17.35 19.49
CA GLY A 148 9.88 -18.54 20.30
C GLY A 148 8.54 -19.19 19.94
N LEU A 149 8.20 -20.26 20.64
CA LEU A 149 6.94 -21.00 20.42
C LEU A 149 5.70 -20.11 20.56
N LEU A 150 5.72 -19.17 21.52
CA LEU A 150 4.64 -18.21 21.73
C LEU A 150 4.43 -17.27 20.53
N PHE A 151 5.50 -16.85 19.88
CA PHE A 151 5.42 -16.00 18.69
C PHE A 151 4.73 -16.75 17.54
N TYR A 152 5.15 -17.99 17.28
CA TYR A 152 4.51 -18.81 16.24
C TYR A 152 3.05 -19.13 16.58
N ALA A 153 2.73 -19.41 17.84
CA ALA A 153 1.35 -19.62 18.26
C ALA A 153 0.48 -18.37 17.99
N GLN A 154 0.97 -17.17 18.32
CA GLN A 154 0.27 -15.91 18.01
C GLN A 154 0.13 -15.67 16.51
N PHE A 155 1.20 -15.91 15.75
CA PHE A 155 1.20 -15.80 14.29
C PHE A 155 0.16 -16.72 13.65
N TRP A 156 0.18 -18.01 13.98
CA TRP A 156 -0.80 -18.99 13.48
C TRP A 156 -2.23 -18.66 13.90
N THR A 157 -2.43 -18.19 15.13
CA THR A 157 -3.76 -17.78 15.60
C THR A 157 -4.29 -16.60 14.79
N ARG A 158 -3.45 -15.59 14.54
CA ARG A 158 -3.79 -14.43 13.70
C ARG A 158 -4.13 -14.86 12.27
N MET A 159 -3.26 -15.64 11.63
CA MET A 159 -3.49 -16.19 10.29
C MET A 159 -4.78 -17.02 10.21
N GLY A 160 -5.02 -17.87 11.22
CA GLY A 160 -6.24 -18.66 11.33
C GLY A 160 -7.48 -17.79 11.46
N ALA A 161 -7.45 -16.75 12.29
CA ALA A 161 -8.57 -15.81 12.44
C ALA A 161 -8.86 -15.05 11.13
N THR A 162 -7.82 -14.60 10.43
CA THR A 162 -7.94 -13.95 9.11
C THR A 162 -8.56 -14.87 8.08
N LEU A 163 -8.11 -16.14 8.01
CA LEU A 163 -8.69 -17.15 7.11
C LEU A 163 -10.14 -17.50 7.45
N LEU A 164 -10.47 -17.63 8.75
CA LEU A 164 -11.84 -17.90 9.20
C LEU A 164 -12.78 -16.75 8.84
N PHE A 165 -12.34 -15.50 9.05
CA PHE A 165 -13.13 -14.33 8.65
C PHE A 165 -13.33 -14.28 7.13
N TYR A 166 -12.27 -14.54 6.35
CA TYR A 166 -12.37 -14.60 4.89
C TYR A 166 -13.33 -15.68 4.41
N ALA A 167 -13.26 -16.89 4.99
CA ALA A 167 -14.17 -17.98 4.68
C ALA A 167 -15.62 -17.65 5.05
N PHE A 168 -15.84 -17.02 6.21
CA PHE A 168 -17.15 -16.55 6.64
C PHE A 168 -17.73 -15.52 5.68
N ALA A 169 -16.95 -14.50 5.30
CA ALA A 169 -17.39 -13.47 4.37
C ALA A 169 -17.69 -14.04 2.98
N LYS A 170 -16.88 -14.99 2.50
CA LYS A 170 -17.13 -15.70 1.25
C LYS A 170 -18.42 -16.52 1.31
N ALA A 171 -18.62 -17.31 2.37
CA ALA A 171 -19.84 -18.10 2.56
C ALA A 171 -21.08 -17.21 2.68
N TYR A 172 -20.95 -16.04 3.30
CA TYR A 172 -22.02 -15.04 3.33
C TYR A 172 -22.42 -14.61 1.92
N PHE A 173 -21.48 -14.29 1.03
CA PHE A 173 -21.80 -13.87 -0.35
C PHE A 173 -22.30 -15.02 -1.24
N GLU A 174 -21.98 -16.27 -0.91
CA GLU A 174 -22.59 -17.45 -1.55
C GLU A 174 -24.06 -17.61 -1.16
N LEU A 175 -24.42 -17.28 0.11
CA LEU A 175 -25.80 -17.36 0.60
C LEU A 175 -26.64 -16.11 0.25
N TYR A 176 -26.00 -14.94 0.25
CA TYR A 176 -26.61 -13.64 -0.01
C TYR A 176 -25.87 -12.97 -1.17
N PRO A 177 -26.33 -13.18 -2.42
CA PRO A 177 -25.67 -12.64 -3.60
C PRO A 177 -25.53 -11.12 -3.50
N TYR A 178 -24.34 -10.63 -3.86
CA TYR A 178 -24.06 -9.20 -3.87
C TYR A 178 -24.91 -8.49 -4.93
N GLU A 179 -25.79 -7.60 -4.48
CA GLU A 179 -26.57 -6.73 -5.36
C GLU A 179 -25.73 -5.50 -5.69
N VAL A 180 -25.37 -5.33 -6.96
CA VAL A 180 -24.63 -4.15 -7.42
C VAL A 180 -25.51 -2.92 -7.23
N ARG A 181 -25.12 -2.05 -6.28
CA ARG A 181 -25.76 -0.75 -6.03
C ARG A 181 -24.83 0.37 -6.49
N TYR A 182 -25.37 1.34 -7.22
CA TYR A 182 -24.65 2.54 -7.63
C TYR A 182 -24.96 3.69 -6.66
N GLY A 183 -23.92 4.45 -6.26
CA GLY A 183 -24.06 5.62 -5.38
C GLY A 183 -23.67 5.38 -3.93
N PHE A 184 -23.98 6.35 -3.05
CA PHE A 184 -23.69 6.25 -1.61
C PHE A 184 -24.69 5.34 -0.91
N ILE A 185 -24.20 4.46 -0.03
CA ILE A 185 -25.03 3.59 0.79
C ILE A 185 -25.67 4.42 1.90
N SER A 186 -26.99 4.32 2.02
CA SER A 186 -27.71 4.95 3.13
C SER A 186 -27.28 4.33 4.46
N PRO A 187 -27.05 5.11 5.53
CA PRO A 187 -26.71 4.56 6.84
C PRO A 187 -27.85 3.72 7.47
N LEU A 188 -29.06 3.79 6.90
CA LEU A 188 -30.20 2.97 7.30
C LEU A 188 -30.28 1.63 6.54
N ASP A 189 -29.50 1.47 5.47
CA ASP A 189 -29.44 0.26 4.66
C ASP A 189 -28.48 -0.75 5.31
N THR A 190 -28.98 -1.46 6.33
CA THR A 190 -28.21 -2.42 7.12
C THR A 190 -27.61 -3.53 6.27
N LYS A 191 -28.30 -3.97 5.20
CA LYS A 191 -27.77 -4.94 4.24
C LYS A 191 -26.57 -4.37 3.49
N GLY A 192 -26.72 -3.20 2.87
CA GLY A 192 -25.62 -2.55 2.13
C GLY A 192 -24.40 -2.26 3.01
N LEU A 193 -24.62 -1.84 4.27
CA LEU A 193 -23.53 -1.67 5.24
C LEU A 193 -22.82 -2.99 5.56
N THR A 194 -23.57 -4.07 5.71
CA THR A 194 -23.02 -5.41 5.96
C THR A 194 -22.19 -5.88 4.76
N ASP A 195 -22.71 -5.71 3.55
CA ASP A 195 -22.02 -6.10 2.32
C ASP A 195 -20.70 -5.34 2.15
N VAL A 196 -20.68 -4.02 2.40
CA VAL A 196 -19.42 -3.23 2.35
C VAL A 196 -18.46 -3.61 3.46
N ALA A 197 -18.94 -3.86 4.69
CA ALA A 197 -18.08 -4.30 5.78
C ALA A 197 -17.41 -5.64 5.47
N LEU A 198 -18.15 -6.59 4.89
CA LEU A 198 -17.63 -7.89 4.50
C LEU A 198 -16.69 -7.82 3.30
N VAL A 199 -16.99 -7.01 2.28
CA VAL A 199 -16.05 -6.76 1.16
C VAL A 199 -14.77 -6.11 1.68
N GLY A 200 -14.88 -5.07 2.50
CA GLY A 200 -13.72 -4.40 3.10
C GLY A 200 -12.88 -5.35 3.95
N GLY A 201 -13.54 -6.19 4.75
CA GLY A 201 -12.88 -7.23 5.52
C GLY A 201 -12.21 -8.30 4.64
N MET A 202 -12.83 -8.74 3.55
CA MET A 202 -12.20 -9.66 2.58
C MET A 202 -10.94 -9.05 1.94
N VAL A 203 -11.00 -7.78 1.54
CA VAL A 203 -9.84 -7.06 0.99
C VAL A 203 -8.72 -6.97 2.04
N TYR A 204 -9.06 -6.62 3.28
CA TYR A 204 -8.09 -6.60 4.37
C TYR A 204 -7.43 -7.97 4.57
N CYS A 205 -8.23 -9.05 4.62
CA CYS A 205 -7.71 -10.41 4.76
C CYS A 205 -6.76 -10.79 3.61
N ILE A 206 -7.11 -10.46 2.36
CA ILE A 206 -6.25 -10.73 1.20
C ILE A 206 -4.92 -9.98 1.35
N LEU A 207 -4.94 -8.69 1.72
CA LEU A 207 -3.74 -7.89 1.91
C LEU A 207 -2.87 -8.42 3.06
N GLU A 208 -3.48 -8.79 4.18
CA GLU A 208 -2.78 -9.34 5.34
C GLU A 208 -2.10 -10.67 5.00
N LEU A 209 -2.84 -11.62 4.42
CA LEU A 209 -2.31 -12.91 3.99
C LEU A 209 -1.20 -12.75 2.95
N SER A 210 -1.37 -11.82 1.99
CA SER A 210 -0.36 -11.53 0.98
C SER A 210 0.91 -10.96 1.61
N ASN A 211 0.78 -10.02 2.54
CA ASN A 211 1.91 -9.43 3.26
C ASN A 211 2.67 -10.49 4.08
N ASP A 212 1.94 -11.34 4.81
CA ASP A 212 2.56 -12.36 5.65
C ASP A 212 3.21 -13.47 4.81
N PHE A 213 2.62 -13.83 3.65
CA PHE A 213 3.24 -14.73 2.68
C PHE A 213 4.52 -14.12 2.09
N LEU A 214 4.48 -12.86 1.64
CA LEU A 214 5.65 -12.17 1.11
C LEU A 214 6.78 -12.07 2.16
N LEU A 215 6.43 -11.79 3.41
CA LEU A 215 7.40 -11.79 4.51
C LEU A 215 8.02 -13.18 4.67
N PHE A 216 7.23 -14.26 4.66
CA PHE A 216 7.75 -15.61 4.81
C PHE A 216 8.71 -16.03 3.68
N PHE A 217 8.42 -15.64 2.43
CA PHE A 217 9.21 -16.07 1.26
C PHE A 217 10.35 -15.14 0.86
N PHE A 218 10.22 -13.81 0.99
CA PHE A 218 11.14 -12.86 0.36
C PHE A 218 12.09 -12.12 1.29
N ARG A 219 11.90 -12.15 2.62
CA ARG A 219 12.85 -11.45 3.51
C ARG A 219 14.16 -12.24 3.60
N ARG A 220 15.16 -11.79 2.86
CA ARG A 220 16.50 -12.38 2.79
C ARG A 220 17.24 -12.45 4.14
N ASP A 221 16.76 -11.72 5.15
CA ASP A 221 17.28 -11.75 6.53
C ASP A 221 16.87 -13.01 7.32
N TYR A 222 16.10 -13.94 6.73
CA TYR A 222 15.63 -15.15 7.41
C TYR A 222 16.68 -16.25 7.57
N GLY A 223 17.91 -16.10 7.07
CA GLY A 223 18.97 -17.09 7.32
C GLY A 223 18.61 -18.52 6.89
N PHE A 224 17.60 -18.68 6.02
CA PHE A 224 17.39 -19.91 5.30
C PHE A 224 18.48 -19.98 4.24
N VAL A 225 19.61 -20.55 4.66
CA VAL A 225 20.56 -21.20 3.77
C VAL A 225 19.74 -22.24 3.03
N TRP A 226 19.48 -21.99 1.75
CA TRP A 226 19.08 -23.05 0.83
C TRP A 226 20.24 -24.06 0.84
N CYS A 227 20.03 -25.19 1.51
CA CYS A 227 20.75 -26.43 1.19
C CYS A 227 20.10 -27.05 -0.05
#